data_AF-A0A2E6SC83-F1
#
_entry.id   AF-A0A2E6SC83-F1
#
_cell.length_a   1.000
_cell.length_b   1.000
_cell.length_c   1.000
_cell.angle_alpha   90.00
_cell.angle_beta   90.00
_cell.angle_gamma   90.00
#
_symmetry.space_group_name_H-M   'P 1'
#
loop_
_entity.id
_entity.type
_entity.pdbx_description
1 polymer ?
#
loop_
_entity_poly.entity_id
_entity_poly.type
_entity_poly.pdbx_seq_one_letter_code
_entity_poly.pdbx_strand_id
1 'polypeptide(L)'
;MKFPRICALLSFLSLSGVCLGANVVNVSLEAANGAKWSEYVSGAYAELGSNWNGNPSLDGPYEIATGNPIAGSNGLTAFPAGSAWNDIGSLTLDGTATGAGVENFSITGAAFDFSAYMADNDAVVGGYASAVTSITSGTIELTNGAITNLNFEANLAFIYDFSAFGVGPTPFAGTLTVDESSFVLAVDQSYPNPGNPGGPPVRYVWDATGTTSALNLVPEPSSALLGSLGMLILYRRRRR
;
A
#
# COMPACT_ATOMS: atom_id res chain seq x y z
N MET A 1 12.19 -68.12 34.60
CA MET A 1 12.49 -66.75 35.08
C MET A 1 11.91 -65.76 34.06
N LYS A 2 11.08 -64.82 34.53
CA LYS A 2 10.32 -63.85 33.74
C LYS A 2 11.09 -62.51 33.75
N PHE A 3 11.35 -61.90 32.59
CA PHE A 3 11.78 -60.51 32.49
C PHE A 3 10.60 -59.64 32.04
N PRO A 4 10.30 -58.50 32.70
CA PRO A 4 9.17 -57.66 32.33
C PRO A 4 9.52 -56.70 31.19
N ARG A 5 8.45 -56.38 30.45
CA ARG A 5 8.36 -55.39 29.37
C ARG A 5 8.57 -53.97 29.92
N ILE A 6 9.40 -53.16 29.26
CA ILE A 6 9.36 -51.70 29.37
C ILE A 6 8.98 -51.15 27.99
N CYS A 7 7.68 -50.91 27.81
CA CYS A 7 7.19 -50.06 26.74
C CYS A 7 7.33 -48.61 27.21
N ALA A 8 8.37 -47.91 26.76
CA ALA A 8 8.46 -46.47 26.89
C ALA A 8 7.57 -45.85 25.79
N LEU A 9 6.33 -45.51 26.15
CA LEU A 9 5.46 -44.70 25.30
C LEU A 9 5.87 -43.23 25.48
N LEU A 10 6.72 -42.73 24.58
CA LEU A 10 7.02 -41.30 24.50
C LEU A 10 5.81 -40.60 23.85
N SER A 11 4.91 -40.08 24.68
CA SER A 11 3.86 -39.16 24.24
C SER A 11 4.46 -37.77 24.06
N PHE A 12 5.04 -37.49 22.88
CA PHE A 12 5.31 -36.13 22.46
C PHE A 12 3.97 -35.47 22.07
N LEU A 13 3.32 -34.86 23.05
CA LEU A 13 2.26 -33.88 22.80
C LEU A 13 2.96 -32.60 22.34
N SER A 14 3.29 -32.50 21.06
CA SER A 14 3.66 -31.22 20.46
C SER A 14 2.40 -30.35 20.47
N LEU A 15 2.30 -29.44 21.44
CA LEU A 15 1.47 -28.25 21.30
C LEU A 15 1.97 -27.53 20.05
N SER A 16 1.33 -27.84 18.93
CA SER A 16 1.45 -27.03 17.72
C SER A 16 0.64 -25.80 18.06
N GLY A 17 1.29 -24.79 18.61
CA GLY A 17 0.70 -23.46 18.71
C GLY A 17 0.25 -23.11 17.30
N VAL A 18 -1.05 -23.13 17.07
CA VAL A 18 -1.62 -22.58 15.85
C VAL A 18 -1.31 -21.10 15.98
N CYS A 19 -0.28 -20.61 15.29
CA CYS A 19 -0.23 -19.19 14.98
C CYS A 19 -1.52 -18.93 14.20
N LEU A 20 -2.51 -18.35 14.87
CA LEU A 20 -3.60 -17.68 14.20
C LEU A 20 -2.93 -16.49 13.51
N GLY A 21 -2.69 -16.61 12.20
CA GLY A 21 -2.20 -15.50 11.42
C GLY A 21 -3.25 -14.39 11.39
N ALA A 22 -2.77 -13.15 11.34
CA ALA A 22 -3.64 -11.98 11.30
C ALA A 22 -4.31 -11.91 9.94
N ASN A 23 -5.61 -11.62 9.89
CA ASN A 23 -6.26 -11.46 8.58
C ASN A 23 -5.70 -10.23 7.89
N VAL A 24 -5.42 -10.41 6.60
CA VAL A 24 -4.99 -9.34 5.70
C VAL A 24 -6.14 -9.05 4.74
N VAL A 25 -6.44 -7.77 4.57
CA VAL A 25 -7.37 -7.28 3.55
C VAL A 25 -6.54 -6.58 2.49
N ASN A 26 -6.61 -7.04 1.24
CA ASN A 26 -6.05 -6.28 0.13
C ASN A 26 -6.96 -5.10 -0.20
N VAL A 27 -6.35 -3.96 -0.49
CA VAL A 27 -7.04 -2.73 -0.84
C VAL A 27 -6.71 -2.39 -2.29
N SER A 28 -7.75 -2.24 -3.11
CA SER A 28 -7.66 -1.61 -4.43
C SER A 28 -8.41 -0.30 -4.43
N LEU A 29 -7.83 0.69 -5.10
CA LEU A 29 -8.37 2.04 -5.22
C LEU A 29 -8.59 2.37 -6.69
N GLU A 30 -9.47 3.32 -6.97
CA GLU A 30 -9.62 3.92 -8.30
C GLU A 30 -9.54 5.44 -8.18
N ALA A 31 -8.45 6.03 -8.64
CA ALA A 31 -8.26 7.47 -8.60
C ALA A 31 -9.19 8.19 -9.58
N ALA A 32 -9.84 9.24 -9.11
CA ALA A 32 -10.70 10.08 -9.93
C ALA A 32 -9.87 10.95 -10.89
N ASN A 33 -10.46 11.29 -12.04
CA ASN A 33 -9.94 12.35 -12.89
C ASN A 33 -9.78 13.63 -12.07
N GLY A 34 -8.66 14.32 -12.26
CA GLY A 34 -8.28 15.48 -11.45
C GLY A 34 -7.30 15.17 -10.32
N ALA A 35 -6.94 13.91 -10.08
CA ALA A 35 -5.80 13.57 -9.21
C ALA A 35 -4.52 14.24 -9.73
N LYS A 36 -3.74 14.83 -8.82
CA LYS A 36 -2.59 15.69 -9.14
C LYS A 36 -1.33 15.23 -8.43
N TRP A 37 -0.24 15.31 -9.20
CA TRP A 37 1.10 15.40 -8.66
C TRP A 37 1.70 16.73 -9.08
N SER A 38 2.20 17.51 -8.12
CA SER A 38 2.81 18.82 -8.38
C SER A 38 4.18 18.93 -7.74
N GLU A 39 5.08 19.62 -8.43
CA GLU A 39 6.39 19.98 -7.89
C GLU A 39 6.67 21.46 -8.17
N TYR A 40 6.99 22.20 -7.11
CA TYR A 40 7.11 23.65 -7.16
C TYR A 40 8.54 24.12 -7.49
N VAL A 41 9.48 23.21 -7.72
CA VAL A 41 10.85 23.53 -8.12
C VAL A 41 10.88 23.99 -9.57
N SER A 42 10.26 23.23 -10.49
CA SER A 42 10.02 23.70 -11.86
C SER A 42 8.67 24.43 -12.02
N GLY A 43 7.82 24.39 -10.99
CA GLY A 43 6.50 25.01 -11.04
C GLY A 43 5.54 24.25 -11.94
N ALA A 44 5.65 22.92 -11.96
CA ALA A 44 4.92 22.04 -12.86
C ALA A 44 4.00 21.07 -12.10
N TYR A 45 2.92 20.66 -12.75
CA TYR A 45 2.07 19.57 -12.28
C TYR A 45 1.63 18.65 -13.43
N ALA A 46 1.23 17.45 -13.07
CA ALA A 46 0.52 16.51 -13.93
C ALA A 46 -0.82 16.16 -13.28
N GLU A 47 -1.84 15.95 -14.11
CA GLU A 47 -3.22 15.73 -13.69
C GLU A 47 -3.83 14.57 -14.48
N LEU A 48 -4.29 13.56 -13.75
CA LEU A 48 -4.94 12.39 -14.30
C LEU A 48 -6.20 12.79 -15.09
N GLY A 49 -6.30 12.33 -16.32
CA GLY A 49 -7.46 12.58 -17.20
C GLY A 49 -7.42 13.91 -17.95
N SER A 50 -6.34 14.69 -17.83
CA SER A 50 -6.20 16.00 -18.51
C SER A 50 -6.00 15.90 -20.03
N ASN A 51 -5.53 14.75 -20.55
CA ASN A 51 -5.27 14.48 -21.97
C ASN A 51 -4.30 15.47 -22.63
N TRP A 52 -3.01 15.36 -22.31
CA TRP A 52 -1.97 16.24 -22.85
C TRP A 52 -1.98 16.33 -24.38
N ASN A 53 -2.25 17.53 -24.92
CA ASN A 53 -2.34 17.80 -26.36
C ASN A 53 -3.27 16.82 -27.11
N GLY A 54 -4.34 16.37 -26.46
CA GLY A 54 -5.29 15.41 -27.03
C GLY A 54 -4.83 13.95 -26.98
N ASN A 55 -3.68 13.66 -26.35
CA ASN A 55 -3.25 12.31 -26.07
C ASN A 55 -3.73 11.87 -24.67
N PRO A 56 -4.67 10.91 -24.58
CA PRO A 56 -5.22 10.46 -23.30
C PRO A 56 -4.27 9.61 -22.46
N SER A 57 -3.13 9.18 -23.01
CA SER A 57 -2.10 8.42 -22.27
C SER A 57 -1.10 9.30 -21.52
N LEU A 58 -1.26 10.63 -21.59
CA LEU A 58 -0.34 11.61 -21.03
C LEU A 58 -1.11 12.60 -20.14
N ASP A 59 -0.54 12.88 -18.97
CA ASP A 59 -1.19 13.60 -17.85
C ASP A 59 -0.74 15.06 -17.71
N GLY A 60 0.27 15.50 -18.45
CA GLY A 60 0.91 16.80 -18.26
C GLY A 60 2.22 16.89 -19.02
N PRO A 61 3.12 17.85 -18.77
CA PRO A 61 3.16 18.75 -17.62
C PRO A 61 2.58 20.16 -17.88
N TYR A 62 1.87 20.69 -16.89
CA TYR A 62 1.27 22.03 -16.90
C TYR A 62 1.96 22.96 -15.90
N GLU A 63 1.98 24.26 -16.18
CA GLU A 63 2.46 25.28 -15.25
C GLU A 63 1.48 25.45 -14.08
N ILE A 64 1.96 25.35 -12.83
CA ILE A 64 1.14 25.57 -11.63
C ILE A 64 0.52 26.98 -11.62
N ALA A 65 1.26 27.98 -12.09
CA ALA A 65 0.84 29.38 -12.02
C ALA A 65 -0.31 29.73 -12.98
N THR A 66 -0.39 29.04 -14.13
CA THR A 66 -1.30 29.42 -15.23
C THR A 66 -2.25 28.30 -15.64
N GLY A 67 -1.93 27.04 -15.33
CA GLY A 67 -2.60 25.86 -15.87
C GLY A 67 -2.27 25.59 -17.33
N ASN A 68 -1.39 26.38 -17.96
CA ASN A 68 -1.04 26.20 -19.37
C ASN A 68 -0.08 25.03 -19.55
N PRO A 69 -0.14 24.33 -20.71
CA PRO A 69 0.89 23.37 -21.10
C PRO A 69 2.28 24.01 -21.08
N ILE A 70 3.26 23.33 -20.49
CA ILE A 70 4.66 23.79 -20.56
C ILE A 70 5.16 23.68 -22.00
N ALA A 71 5.56 24.82 -22.57
CA ALA A 71 5.99 24.92 -23.95
C ALA A 71 7.22 24.06 -24.23
N GLY A 72 7.18 23.30 -25.33
CA GLY A 72 8.29 22.42 -25.76
C GLY A 72 8.39 21.10 -25.00
N SER A 73 7.46 20.79 -24.09
CA SER A 73 7.40 19.47 -23.46
C SER A 73 6.79 18.42 -24.39
N ASN A 74 7.31 17.19 -24.32
CA ASN A 74 6.77 16.02 -25.02
C ASN A 74 5.63 15.33 -24.25
N GLY A 75 5.23 15.90 -23.12
CA GLY A 75 4.28 15.30 -22.19
C GLY A 75 4.93 14.40 -21.15
N LEU A 76 4.14 13.98 -20.17
CA LEU A 76 4.52 13.22 -18.99
C LEU A 76 3.37 12.27 -18.65
N THR A 77 3.68 11.02 -18.38
CA THR A 77 2.77 10.09 -17.70
C THR A 77 3.16 10.09 -16.23
N ALA A 78 2.38 10.78 -15.40
CA ALA A 78 2.55 10.75 -13.95
C ALA A 78 1.72 9.62 -13.34
N PHE A 79 0.66 9.15 -14.00
CA PHE A 79 -0.21 8.07 -13.53
C PHE A 79 -0.10 6.87 -14.48
N PRO A 80 0.99 6.08 -14.42
CA PRO A 80 1.27 5.03 -15.41
C PRO A 80 0.22 3.92 -15.45
N ALA A 81 -0.42 3.63 -14.31
CA ALA A 81 -1.52 2.67 -14.21
C ALA A 81 -2.89 3.28 -14.54
N GLY A 82 -2.94 4.57 -14.89
CA GLY A 82 -4.19 5.33 -15.01
C GLY A 82 -4.93 5.42 -13.68
N SER A 83 -6.27 5.32 -13.74
CA SER A 83 -7.12 5.39 -12.55
C SER A 83 -7.11 4.12 -11.71
N ALA A 84 -6.84 2.94 -12.27
CA ALA A 84 -7.03 1.67 -11.57
C ALA A 84 -5.79 1.24 -10.77
N TRP A 85 -5.89 1.32 -9.44
CA TRP A 85 -4.80 1.02 -8.50
C TRP A 85 -5.06 -0.32 -7.79
N ASN A 86 -4.81 -1.41 -8.51
CA ASN A 86 -5.13 -2.77 -8.07
C ASN A 86 -4.13 -3.28 -7.03
N ASP A 87 -4.63 -3.80 -5.90
CA ASP A 87 -3.78 -4.32 -4.81
C ASP A 87 -2.69 -3.32 -4.37
N ILE A 88 -3.01 -2.02 -4.35
CA ILE A 88 -2.07 -0.95 -3.98
C ILE A 88 -1.58 -1.06 -2.54
N GLY A 89 -2.33 -1.75 -1.69
CA GLY A 89 -1.96 -1.93 -0.30
C GLY A 89 -2.71 -3.05 0.39
N SER A 90 -2.43 -3.15 1.69
CA SER A 90 -3.05 -4.12 2.57
C SER A 90 -3.27 -3.56 3.97
N LEU A 91 -4.29 -4.08 4.64
CA LEU A 91 -4.64 -3.79 6.02
C LEU A 91 -4.57 -5.07 6.84
N THR A 92 -4.00 -5.00 8.04
CA THR A 92 -3.92 -6.11 8.99
C THR A 92 -4.95 -5.91 10.09
N LEU A 93 -5.76 -6.93 10.36
CA LEU A 93 -6.85 -6.88 11.34
C LEU A 93 -6.41 -7.38 12.72
N ASP A 94 -6.97 -6.81 13.79
CA ASP A 94 -6.82 -7.29 15.16
C ASP A 94 -7.68 -8.54 15.40
N GLY A 95 -7.16 -9.69 15.02
CA GLY A 95 -7.77 -10.99 15.28
C GLY A 95 -8.12 -11.80 14.03
N THR A 96 -8.96 -12.81 14.22
CA THR A 96 -9.30 -13.78 13.18
C THR A 96 -10.77 -13.72 12.80
N ALA A 97 -11.08 -13.33 11.55
CA ALA A 97 -12.40 -13.44 10.95
C ALA A 97 -12.83 -14.90 10.81
N THR A 98 -14.05 -15.18 11.23
CA THR A 98 -14.71 -16.48 11.08
C THR A 98 -15.45 -16.59 9.75
N GLY A 99 -15.76 -15.45 9.12
CA GLY A 99 -16.51 -15.37 7.86
C GLY A 99 -18.01 -15.57 8.05
N ALA A 100 -18.53 -15.49 9.28
CA ALA A 100 -19.92 -15.77 9.59
C ALA A 100 -20.53 -14.71 10.52
N GLY A 101 -21.73 -14.25 10.18
CA GLY A 101 -22.41 -13.20 10.94
C GLY A 101 -21.77 -11.83 10.75
N VAL A 102 -22.01 -10.93 11.70
CA VAL A 102 -21.40 -9.59 11.71
C VAL A 102 -20.17 -9.63 12.62
N GLU A 103 -19.02 -9.24 12.08
CA GLU A 103 -17.73 -9.24 12.76
C GLU A 103 -17.09 -7.86 12.62
N ASN A 104 -16.52 -7.34 13.72
CA ASN A 104 -15.90 -6.02 13.75
C ASN A 104 -14.45 -6.15 14.21
N PHE A 105 -13.53 -5.52 13.48
CA PHE A 105 -12.10 -5.55 13.79
C PHE A 105 -11.50 -4.16 13.78
N SER A 106 -10.55 -3.93 14.69
CA SER A 106 -9.62 -2.81 14.59
C SER A 106 -8.54 -3.13 13.57
N ILE A 107 -8.00 -2.11 12.89
CA ILE A 107 -6.86 -2.27 11.99
C ILE A 107 -5.57 -1.99 12.78
N THR A 108 -4.62 -2.92 12.74
CA THR A 108 -3.36 -2.87 13.52
C THR A 108 -2.13 -2.66 12.66
N GLY A 109 -2.24 -2.89 11.36
CA GLY A 109 -1.14 -2.70 10.40
C GLY A 109 -1.68 -2.25 9.05
N ALA A 110 -0.85 -1.52 8.31
CA ALA A 110 -1.17 -1.11 6.96
C ALA A 110 0.12 -0.97 6.15
N ALA A 111 0.05 -1.31 4.87
CA ALA A 111 1.13 -1.12 3.91
C ALA A 111 0.53 -0.64 2.59
N PHE A 112 1.08 0.43 2.02
CA PHE A 112 0.66 0.99 0.74
C PHE A 112 1.89 1.38 -0.07
N ASP A 113 1.90 1.03 -1.35
CA ASP A 113 2.93 1.40 -2.30
C ASP A 113 2.35 2.26 -3.42
N PHE A 114 2.56 3.57 -3.35
CA PHE A 114 2.07 4.52 -4.34
C PHE A 114 3.02 4.73 -5.51
N SER A 115 4.27 4.27 -5.39
CA SER A 115 5.32 4.57 -6.37
C SER A 115 4.94 4.09 -7.77
N ALA A 116 4.39 2.88 -7.89
CA ALA A 116 3.92 2.30 -9.14
C ALA A 116 2.67 2.95 -9.76
N TYR A 117 1.99 3.87 -9.06
CA TYR A 117 0.69 4.40 -9.45
C TYR A 117 0.69 5.90 -9.73
N MET A 118 1.60 6.64 -9.09
CA MET A 118 1.65 8.08 -9.19
C MET A 118 3.09 8.58 -9.08
N ALA A 119 3.51 9.45 -9.99
CA ALA A 119 4.84 10.03 -10.11
C ALA A 119 5.99 9.00 -10.23
N ASP A 120 5.72 7.83 -10.85
CA ASP A 120 6.66 6.70 -11.02
C ASP A 120 7.77 6.92 -12.07
N ASN A 121 7.88 8.11 -12.66
CA ASN A 121 8.80 8.27 -13.78
C ASN A 121 10.21 8.64 -13.30
N ASP A 122 11.05 7.60 -13.20
CA ASP A 122 12.51 7.64 -12.99
C ASP A 122 13.26 8.67 -13.86
N ALA A 123 12.67 9.15 -14.96
CA ALA A 123 13.27 10.16 -15.83
C ALA A 123 13.02 11.62 -15.40
N VAL A 124 12.03 11.89 -14.54
CA VAL A 124 11.61 13.27 -14.16
C VAL A 124 11.78 13.54 -12.66
N VAL A 125 11.52 12.54 -11.83
CA VAL A 125 11.74 12.58 -10.39
C VAL A 125 12.38 11.24 -10.08
N GLY A 126 13.64 11.21 -9.63
CA GLY A 126 14.23 9.95 -9.17
C GLY A 126 13.23 9.30 -8.21
N GLY A 127 12.77 8.09 -8.53
CA GLY A 127 11.58 7.49 -7.90
C GLY A 127 11.56 7.60 -6.38
N TYR A 128 10.38 7.54 -5.78
CA TYR A 128 10.21 7.65 -4.33
C TYR A 128 9.71 6.33 -3.74
N ALA A 129 9.94 6.15 -2.45
CA ALA A 129 9.28 5.09 -1.68
C ALA A 129 8.14 5.66 -0.84
N SER A 130 7.05 4.92 -0.66
CA SER A 130 6.02 5.27 0.32
C SER A 130 6.06 4.35 1.53
N ALA A 131 5.77 4.89 2.70
CA ALA A 131 5.65 4.11 3.94
C ALA A 131 4.49 4.61 4.78
N VAL A 132 3.73 3.69 5.38
CA VAL A 132 2.80 4.01 6.47
C VAL A 132 3.62 4.23 7.74
N THR A 133 3.51 5.41 8.33
CA THR A 133 4.27 5.79 9.53
C THR A 133 3.50 5.54 10.82
N SER A 134 2.18 5.73 10.79
CA SER A 134 1.28 5.46 11.91
C SER A 134 -0.16 5.34 11.42
N ILE A 135 -0.95 4.54 12.13
CA ILE A 135 -2.40 4.44 11.94
C ILE A 135 -3.04 5.35 12.98
N THR A 136 -3.79 6.35 12.52
CA THR A 136 -4.51 7.30 13.38
C THR A 136 -5.83 6.67 13.85
N SER A 137 -6.55 6.02 12.95
CA SER A 137 -7.77 5.28 13.24
C SER A 137 -7.98 4.17 12.21
N GLY A 138 -8.75 3.15 12.57
CA GLY A 138 -8.94 2.01 11.68
C GLY A 138 -9.92 0.99 12.21
N THR A 139 -11.06 0.84 11.54
CA THR A 139 -12.06 -0.20 11.81
C THR A 139 -12.59 -0.79 10.51
N ILE A 140 -12.91 -2.08 10.56
CA ILE A 140 -13.57 -2.78 9.47
C ILE A 140 -14.72 -3.63 10.02
N GLU A 141 -15.83 -3.65 9.29
CA GLU A 141 -16.95 -4.54 9.54
C GLU A 141 -17.05 -5.56 8.41
N LEU A 142 -17.22 -6.82 8.80
CA LEU A 142 -17.52 -7.92 7.89
C LEU A 142 -18.94 -8.42 8.15
N THR A 143 -19.72 -8.66 7.10
CA THR A 143 -20.95 -9.42 7.16
C THR A 143 -20.83 -10.67 6.31
N ASN A 144 -20.80 -11.84 6.95
CA ASN A 144 -20.58 -13.14 6.31
C ASN A 144 -19.32 -13.17 5.44
N GLY A 145 -18.22 -12.58 5.93
CA GLY A 145 -16.94 -12.51 5.23
C GLY A 145 -16.84 -11.46 4.13
N ALA A 146 -17.91 -10.75 3.81
CA ALA A 146 -17.86 -9.59 2.91
C ALA A 146 -17.64 -8.31 3.73
N ILE A 147 -16.80 -7.40 3.25
CA ILE A 147 -16.59 -6.11 3.91
C ILE A 147 -17.82 -5.23 3.67
N THR A 148 -18.44 -4.77 4.75
CA THR A 148 -19.64 -3.91 4.72
C THR A 148 -19.40 -2.51 5.25
N ASN A 149 -18.28 -2.29 5.93
CA ASN A 149 -17.84 -0.97 6.35
C ASN A 149 -16.32 -0.96 6.46
N LEU A 150 -15.69 0.14 6.03
CA LEU A 150 -14.28 0.42 6.22
C LEU A 150 -14.17 1.89 6.63
N ASN A 151 -13.38 2.14 7.66
CA ASN A 151 -12.91 3.48 7.99
C ASN A 151 -11.47 3.36 8.46
N PHE A 152 -10.56 3.99 7.74
CA PHE A 152 -9.14 3.90 7.96
C PHE A 152 -8.49 5.25 7.72
N GLU A 153 -7.64 5.66 8.65
CA GLU A 153 -6.85 6.88 8.54
C GLU A 153 -5.42 6.60 8.99
N ALA A 154 -4.45 6.96 8.16
CA ALA A 154 -3.04 6.78 8.46
C ALA A 154 -2.19 7.97 7.99
N ASN A 155 -1.10 8.19 8.71
CA ASN A 155 -0.03 9.09 8.29
C ASN A 155 0.95 8.33 7.39
N LEU A 156 1.30 8.94 6.27
CA LEU A 156 2.24 8.42 5.29
C LEU A 156 3.53 9.24 5.26
N ALA A 157 4.60 8.62 4.77
CA ALA A 157 5.81 9.30 4.34
C ALA A 157 6.15 8.93 2.90
N PHE A 158 6.34 9.94 2.05
CA PHE A 158 6.84 9.82 0.68
C PHE A 158 8.32 10.19 0.70
N ILE A 159 9.20 9.23 0.46
CA ILE A 159 10.63 9.33 0.73
C ILE A 159 11.36 9.52 -0.60
N TYR A 160 11.89 10.72 -0.81
CA TYR A 160 12.77 11.03 -1.94
C TYR A 160 14.23 10.86 -1.56
N ASP A 161 15.02 10.28 -2.46
CA ASP A 161 16.46 10.18 -2.26
C ASP A 161 17.19 11.42 -2.82
N PHE A 162 17.55 12.35 -1.95
CA PHE A 162 18.41 13.49 -2.29
C PHE A 162 19.90 13.20 -2.05
N SER A 163 20.34 11.94 -2.08
CA SER A 163 21.76 11.57 -1.92
C SER A 163 22.67 12.25 -2.95
N ALA A 164 22.18 12.51 -4.17
CA ALA A 164 22.92 13.26 -5.18
C ALA A 164 23.32 14.68 -4.73
N PHE A 165 22.62 15.23 -3.73
CA PHE A 165 22.88 16.52 -3.11
C PHE A 165 23.48 16.41 -1.70
N GLY A 166 23.87 15.21 -1.26
CA GLY A 166 24.48 14.96 0.05
C GLY A 166 23.51 15.00 1.24
N VAL A 167 22.19 14.97 1.00
CA VAL A 167 21.17 15.00 2.07
C VAL A 167 20.63 13.61 2.41
N GLY A 168 20.53 12.74 1.41
CA GLY A 168 20.00 11.38 1.59
C GLY A 168 18.46 11.30 1.55
N PRO A 169 17.89 10.19 2.04
CA PRO A 169 16.45 9.96 2.06
C PRO A 169 15.71 11.01 2.89
N THR A 170 14.76 11.70 2.27
CA THR A 170 14.02 12.81 2.85
C THR A 170 12.52 12.54 2.78
N PRO A 171 11.81 12.45 3.92
CA PRO A 171 10.39 12.17 3.95
C PRO A 171 9.54 13.43 3.74
N PHE A 172 8.51 13.29 2.92
CA PHE A 172 7.39 14.20 2.75
C PHE A 172 6.16 13.57 3.45
N ALA A 173 5.71 14.19 4.53
CA ALA A 173 4.59 13.71 5.33
C ALA A 173 3.26 13.91 4.59
N GLY A 174 2.41 12.90 4.67
CA GLY A 174 1.05 12.97 4.14
C GLY A 174 0.07 12.16 4.95
N THR A 175 -1.16 12.12 4.46
CA THR A 175 -2.27 11.39 5.07
C THR A 175 -3.00 10.58 4.01
N LEU A 176 -3.48 9.42 4.42
CA LEU A 176 -4.39 8.58 3.65
C LEU A 176 -5.63 8.31 4.49
N THR A 177 -6.78 8.70 3.96
CA THR A 177 -8.09 8.32 4.49
C THR A 177 -8.74 7.38 3.49
N VAL A 178 -9.24 6.25 3.95
CA VAL A 178 -10.00 5.29 3.16
C VAL A 178 -11.28 4.97 3.92
N ASP A 179 -12.42 5.14 3.26
CA ASP A 179 -13.70 4.63 3.72
C ASP A 179 -14.22 3.52 2.78
N GLU A 180 -15.43 3.02 3.06
CA GLU A 180 -16.09 1.97 2.27
C GLU A 180 -16.12 2.27 0.76
N SER A 181 -16.28 3.54 0.40
CA SER A 181 -16.60 3.97 -0.96
C SER A 181 -15.57 4.91 -1.57
N SER A 182 -14.73 5.53 -0.75
CA SER A 182 -13.87 6.64 -1.15
C SER A 182 -12.51 6.59 -0.49
N PHE A 183 -11.55 7.27 -1.12
CA PHE A 183 -10.27 7.56 -0.49
C PHE A 183 -9.84 9.01 -0.76
N VAL A 184 -8.99 9.50 0.12
CA VAL A 184 -8.28 10.78 0.00
C VAL A 184 -6.82 10.56 0.38
N LEU A 185 -5.93 10.88 -0.55
CA LEU A 185 -4.49 10.96 -0.36
C LEU A 185 -4.07 12.42 -0.45
N ALA A 186 -3.48 12.94 0.63
CA ALA A 186 -3.03 14.32 0.70
C ALA A 186 -1.61 14.39 1.26
N VAL A 187 -0.69 14.87 0.45
CA VAL A 187 0.69 15.20 0.80
C VAL A 187 0.94 16.61 0.32
N ASP A 188 1.37 17.51 1.21
CA ASP A 188 1.77 18.87 0.84
C ASP A 188 2.83 19.34 1.83
N GLN A 189 4.09 19.21 1.43
CA GLN A 189 5.20 19.60 2.30
C GLN A 189 6.33 20.26 1.50
N SER A 190 6.95 21.24 2.15
CA SER A 190 8.17 21.91 1.69
C SER A 190 9.38 21.44 2.50
N TYR A 191 10.51 21.29 1.82
CA TYR A 191 11.81 20.95 2.39
C TYR A 191 12.88 21.95 1.90
N PRO A 192 13.86 22.35 2.72
CA PRO A 192 14.96 23.21 2.26
C PRO A 192 15.64 22.65 1.02
N ASN A 193 15.89 23.46 0.00
CA ASN A 193 16.42 22.96 -1.26
C ASN A 193 17.87 22.48 -1.08
N PRO A 194 18.14 21.18 -1.23
CA PRO A 194 19.45 20.61 -0.93
C PRO A 194 20.49 20.97 -2.00
N GLY A 195 20.07 21.17 -3.26
CA GLY A 195 20.95 21.59 -4.36
C GLY A 195 21.21 23.10 -4.40
N ASN A 196 20.38 23.90 -3.73
CA ASN A 196 20.54 25.34 -3.63
C ASN A 196 19.97 25.87 -2.30
N PRO A 197 20.75 25.86 -1.20
CA PRO A 197 20.28 26.28 0.12
C PRO A 197 19.78 27.74 0.21
N GLY A 198 20.14 28.59 -0.76
CA GLY A 198 19.63 29.97 -0.87
C GLY A 198 18.44 30.12 -1.83
N GLY A 199 18.02 29.04 -2.47
CA GLY A 199 16.89 29.00 -3.40
C GLY A 199 15.54 28.76 -2.70
N PRO A 200 14.44 28.76 -3.48
CA PRO A 200 13.13 28.39 -2.95
C PRO A 200 13.16 26.93 -2.47
N PRO A 201 12.39 26.58 -1.42
CA PRO A 201 12.31 25.22 -0.93
C PRO A 201 11.71 24.28 -1.97
N VAL A 202 12.08 23.01 -1.90
CA VAL A 202 11.48 21.94 -2.68
C VAL A 202 10.13 21.61 -2.05
N ARG A 203 9.03 21.82 -2.78
CA ARG A 203 7.69 21.46 -2.33
C ARG A 203 7.08 20.48 -3.32
N TYR A 204 6.62 19.36 -2.81
CA TYR A 204 5.85 18.38 -3.57
C TYR A 204 4.45 18.26 -3.00
N VAL A 205 3.50 18.06 -3.91
CA VAL A 205 2.10 17.84 -3.58
C VAL A 205 1.61 16.58 -4.30
N TRP A 206 1.03 15.67 -3.54
CA TRP A 206 0.21 14.58 -4.06
C TRP A 206 -1.19 14.78 -3.52
N ASP A 207 -2.13 14.94 -4.44
CA ASP A 207 -3.53 15.20 -4.13
C ASP A 207 -4.38 14.29 -4.99
N ALA A 208 -4.86 13.20 -4.40
CA ALA A 208 -5.67 12.23 -5.11
C ALA A 208 -6.89 11.86 -4.29
N THR A 209 -8.04 11.92 -4.93
CA THR A 209 -9.30 11.38 -4.40
C THR A 209 -9.81 10.32 -5.34
N GLY A 210 -10.65 9.42 -4.85
CA GLY A 210 -11.26 8.43 -5.72
C GLY A 210 -12.16 7.48 -4.96
N THR A 211 -12.37 6.30 -5.53
CA THR A 211 -13.22 5.25 -4.95
C THR A 211 -12.41 4.07 -4.43
N THR A 212 -13.00 3.36 -3.48
CA THR A 212 -12.50 2.06 -3.03
C THR A 212 -13.20 0.98 -3.87
N SER A 213 -12.46 0.27 -4.73
CA SER A 213 -13.05 -0.54 -5.80
C SER A 213 -13.01 -2.05 -5.53
N ALA A 214 -12.08 -2.52 -4.70
CA ALA A 214 -12.07 -3.90 -4.23
C ALA A 214 -11.43 -4.02 -2.84
N LEU A 215 -12.13 -4.72 -1.96
CA LEU A 215 -11.64 -5.12 -0.65
C LEU A 215 -11.83 -6.63 -0.50
N ASN A 216 -10.73 -7.36 -0.49
CA ASN A 216 -10.77 -8.83 -0.43
C ASN A 216 -10.01 -9.30 0.80
N LEU A 217 -10.67 -10.09 1.66
CA LEU A 217 -9.98 -10.84 2.69
C LEU A 217 -9.10 -11.90 2.00
N VAL A 218 -7.82 -11.91 2.35
CA VAL A 218 -6.88 -12.93 1.92
C VAL A 218 -6.97 -14.07 2.93
N PRO A 219 -7.47 -15.26 2.53
CA PRO A 219 -7.52 -16.39 3.46
C PRO A 219 -6.11 -16.81 3.86
N GLU A 220 -5.90 -17.02 5.16
CA GLU A 220 -4.68 -17.62 5.68
C GLU A 220 -4.39 -18.96 4.95
N PRO A 221 -3.13 -19.25 4.56
CA PRO A 221 -2.78 -20.57 4.06
C PRO A 221 -3.04 -21.59 5.16
N SER A 222 -4.08 -22.41 4.99
CA SER A 222 -4.51 -23.36 6.01
C SER A 222 -3.36 -24.30 6.38
N SER A 223 -2.95 -24.26 7.66
CA SER A 223 -1.90 -25.11 8.23
C SER A 223 -2.18 -26.62 8.09
N ALA A 224 -3.44 -26.98 7.79
CA ALA A 224 -3.85 -28.33 7.38
C ALA A 224 -3.14 -28.84 6.11
N LEU A 225 -2.80 -27.95 5.17
CA LEU A 225 -2.10 -28.33 3.94
C LEU A 225 -0.62 -28.66 4.19
N LEU A 226 0.04 -27.92 5.11
CA LEU A 226 1.42 -28.18 5.51
C LEU A 226 1.55 -29.44 6.39
N GLY A 227 0.57 -29.69 7.27
CA GLY A 227 0.53 -30.91 8.08
C GLY A 227 0.35 -32.20 7.25
N SER A 228 -0.44 -32.14 6.18
CA SER A 228 -0.68 -33.30 5.30
C SER A 228 0.55 -33.66 4.44
N LEU A 229 1.31 -32.66 3.97
CA LEU A 229 2.61 -32.85 3.30
C LEU A 229 3.67 -33.46 4.23
N GLY A 230 3.75 -32.97 5.48
CA GLY A 230 4.64 -33.54 6.49
C GLY A 230 4.33 -35.01 6.81
N MET A 231 3.03 -35.35 6.94
CA MET A 231 2.58 -36.73 7.15
C MET A 231 2.88 -37.63 5.94
N LEU A 232 2.78 -37.13 4.71
CA LEU A 232 3.11 -37.90 3.50
C LEU A 232 4.62 -38.22 3.42
N ILE A 233 5.48 -37.26 3.77
CA ILE A 233 6.94 -37.44 3.80
C ILE A 233 7.35 -38.44 4.90
N LEU A 234 6.74 -38.34 6.09
CA LEU A 234 6.98 -39.30 7.18
C LEU A 234 6.45 -40.71 6.84
N TYR A 235 5.32 -40.81 6.15
CA TYR A 235 4.76 -42.09 5.70
C TYR A 235 5.64 -42.75 4.62
N ARG A 236 6.23 -41.97 3.71
CA ARG A 236 7.18 -42.48 2.70
C ARG A 236 8.51 -42.95 3.32
N ARG A 237 8.98 -42.30 4.39
CA ARG A 237 10.24 -42.65 5.07
C ARG A 237 10.14 -43.90 5.95
N ARG A 238 8.92 -44.28 6.37
CA ARG A 238 8.65 -45.53 7.12
C ARG A 238 8.51 -46.78 6.25
N ARG A 239 8.45 -46.66 4.93
CA ARG A 239 8.30 -47.78 3.98
C ARG A 239 9.60 -48.16 3.25
N ARG A 240 10.75 -47.64 3.67
CA ARG A 240 12.08 -48.09 3.22
C ARG A 240 12.81 -48.76 4.36
#